data_AF-A0AAV6JMH0-F1
#
_entry.id   AF-A0AAV6JMH0-F1
#
_cell.length_a   1.000
_cell.length_b   1.000
_cell.length_c   1.000
_cell.angle_alpha   90.00
_cell.angle_beta   90.00
_cell.angle_gamma   90.00
#
_symmetry.space_group_name_H-M   'P 1'
#
loop_
_entity.id
_entity.type
_entity.pdbx_description
1 polymer ?
#
loop_
_entity_poly.entity_id
_entity_poly.type
_entity_poly.pdbx_seq_one_letter_code
_entity_poly.pdbx_strand_id
1 'polypeptide(L)'
;MAIDPTQFIGNVWRLDSNIAIYSSETFVPLHDKPYWPPYDGPIIHPDEERLRGRGRPQVNRFRNEMDMMDDWLEAQPSHKQSCTLCGGHGHNKRKCSKRGEASSSVPNM
;
A
#
# COMPACT_ATOMS: atom_id res chain seq x y z
N MET A 1 40.31 17.89 -24.33
CA MET A 1 39.36 18.88 -23.75
C MET A 1 38.33 18.09 -22.97
N ALA A 2 38.25 18.28 -21.65
CA ALA A 2 37.23 17.62 -20.85
C ALA A 2 35.91 18.37 -21.04
N ILE A 3 34.87 17.64 -21.41
CA ILE A 3 33.52 18.19 -21.54
C ILE A 3 32.92 18.22 -20.13
N ASP A 4 32.50 19.41 -19.68
CA ASP A 4 31.76 19.55 -18.43
C ASP A 4 30.32 19.01 -18.64
N PRO A 5 29.89 17.94 -17.94
CA PRO A 5 28.55 17.38 -18.09
C PRO A 5 27.44 18.34 -17.65
N THR A 6 27.76 19.32 -16.79
CA THR A 6 26.77 20.23 -16.21
C THR A 6 26.17 21.20 -17.24
N GLN A 7 26.82 21.40 -18.39
CA GLN A 7 26.30 22.23 -19.48
C GLN A 7 25.06 21.63 -20.15
N PHE A 8 24.82 20.32 -20.00
CA PHE A 8 23.64 19.62 -20.54
C PHE A 8 22.48 19.58 -19.53
N ILE A 9 22.71 20.02 -18.29
CA ILE A 9 21.69 20.08 -17.26
C ILE A 9 20.87 21.34 -17.49
N GLY A 10 19.62 21.16 -17.93
CA GLY A 10 18.66 22.25 -18.07
C GLY A 10 18.48 23.01 -16.76
N ASN A 11 18.25 24.32 -16.84
CA ASN A 11 18.22 25.21 -15.67
C ASN A 11 17.28 24.71 -14.56
N VAL A 12 16.12 24.15 -14.92
CA VAL A 12 15.12 23.61 -13.97
C VAL A 12 15.65 22.48 -13.06
N TRP A 13 16.70 21.78 -13.48
CA TRP A 13 17.31 20.68 -12.73
C TRP A 13 18.50 21.11 -11.88
N ARG A 14 18.84 22.40 -11.88
CA ARG A 14 19.93 22.95 -11.06
C ARG A 14 19.47 23.14 -9.63
N LEU A 15 20.42 23.05 -8.69
CA LEU A 15 20.16 23.23 -7.26
C LEU A 15 19.55 24.60 -6.97
N ASP A 16 20.05 25.67 -7.59
CA ASP A 16 19.52 27.02 -7.38
C ASP A 16 18.05 27.14 -7.82
N SER A 17 17.66 26.48 -8.90
CA SER A 17 16.27 26.43 -9.35
C SER A 17 15.40 25.60 -8.42
N ASN A 18 15.92 24.49 -7.90
CA ASN A 18 15.24 23.71 -6.88
C ASN A 18 15.01 24.54 -5.60
N ILE A 19 16.04 25.20 -5.09
CA ILE A 19 15.95 26.09 -3.93
C ILE A 19 14.96 27.22 -4.20
N ALA A 20 15.01 27.87 -5.36
CA ALA A 20 14.07 28.93 -5.71
C ALA A 20 12.61 28.43 -5.73
N ILE A 21 12.35 27.26 -6.30
CA ILE A 21 11.00 26.66 -6.33
C ILE A 21 10.52 26.33 -4.92
N TYR A 22 11.31 25.61 -4.13
CA TYR A 22 10.89 25.13 -2.81
C TYR A 22 10.99 26.17 -1.70
N SER A 23 11.81 27.21 -1.87
CA SER A 23 11.87 28.35 -0.93
C SER A 23 10.86 29.44 -1.28
N SER A 24 10.24 29.38 -2.46
CA SER A 24 9.21 30.34 -2.83
C SER A 24 7.91 30.06 -2.08
N GLU A 25 7.15 31.13 -1.85
CA GLU A 25 5.76 31.08 -1.33
C GLU A 25 4.80 30.31 -2.27
N THR A 26 5.28 29.72 -3.37
CA THR A 26 4.43 28.91 -4.25
C THR A 26 4.10 27.55 -3.63
N PHE A 27 4.95 27.02 -2.74
CA PHE A 27 4.74 25.73 -2.07
C PHE A 27 4.28 25.92 -0.63
N VAL A 28 3.22 26.72 -0.44
CA VAL A 28 2.56 26.90 0.86
C VAL A 28 1.92 25.56 1.27
N PRO A 29 2.06 25.14 2.55
CA PRO A 29 1.35 23.97 3.04
C PRO A 29 -0.14 24.05 2.74
N LEU A 30 -0.69 22.99 2.15
CA LEU A 30 -2.12 22.93 1.89
C LEU A 30 -2.87 22.98 3.24
N HIS A 31 -3.76 23.95 3.42
CA HIS A 31 -4.56 24.05 4.64
C HIS A 31 -5.48 22.83 4.82
N ASP A 32 -6.02 22.63 6.03
CA ASP A 32 -7.02 21.57 6.26
C ASP A 32 -8.27 21.80 5.40
N LYS A 33 -9.01 20.72 5.13
CA LYS A 33 -10.27 20.73 4.35
C LYS A 33 -11.25 21.89 4.64
N PRO A 34 -11.51 22.33 5.90
CA PRO A 34 -12.41 23.45 6.16
C PRO A 34 -11.95 24.81 5.62
N TYR A 35 -10.66 24.98 5.32
CA TYR A 35 -10.11 26.22 4.79
C TYR A 35 -10.04 26.24 3.26
N TRP A 36 -10.46 25.16 2.59
CA TRP A 36 -10.44 25.11 1.13
C TRP A 36 -11.55 26.01 0.58
N PRO A 37 -11.27 26.82 -0.46
CA PRO A 37 -12.32 27.57 -1.15
C PRO A 37 -13.33 26.59 -1.79
N PRO A 38 -14.57 27.04 -2.04
CA PRO A 38 -15.53 26.26 -2.82
C PRO A 38 -14.91 25.85 -4.16
N TYR A 39 -15.10 24.60 -4.54
CA TYR A 39 -14.59 24.08 -5.81
C TYR A 39 -15.34 24.74 -7.00
N ASP A 40 -14.61 25.50 -7.81
CA ASP A 40 -15.11 26.15 -9.05
C ASP A 40 -14.55 25.48 -10.32
N GLY A 41 -14.01 24.28 -10.19
CA GLY A 41 -13.44 23.54 -11.32
C GLY A 41 -14.49 22.72 -12.08
N PRO A 42 -14.11 22.15 -13.24
CA PRO A 42 -14.98 21.26 -13.99
C PRO A 42 -15.25 19.97 -13.21
N ILE A 43 -16.51 19.54 -13.17
CA ILE A 43 -16.84 18.23 -12.60
C ILE A 43 -16.29 17.17 -13.56
N ILE A 44 -15.24 16.47 -13.14
CA ILE A 44 -14.65 15.37 -13.91
C ILE A 44 -15.50 14.12 -13.68
N HIS A 45 -16.32 13.77 -14.66
CA HIS A 45 -17.02 12.50 -14.67
C HIS A 45 -16.09 11.40 -15.22
N PRO A 46 -16.05 10.21 -14.59
CA PRO A 46 -15.35 9.08 -15.18
C PRO A 46 -15.99 8.71 -16.51
N ASP A 47 -15.15 8.34 -17.49
CA ASP A 47 -15.60 7.81 -18.77
C ASP A 47 -16.38 6.50 -18.56
N GLU A 48 -17.65 6.49 -18.95
CA GLU A 48 -18.55 5.37 -18.71
C GLU A 48 -18.11 4.10 -19.44
N GLU A 49 -17.50 4.23 -20.62
CA GLU A 49 -16.99 3.08 -21.38
C GLU A 49 -15.76 2.44 -20.74
N ARG A 50 -15.08 3.20 -19.88
CA ARG A 50 -13.88 2.76 -19.14
C ARG A 50 -14.17 2.36 -17.70
N LEU A 51 -15.43 2.41 -17.27
CA LEU A 51 -15.84 1.90 -15.97
C LEU A 51 -15.54 0.40 -15.90
N ARG A 52 -14.60 0.03 -15.02
CA ARG A 52 -14.40 -1.38 -14.68
C ARG A 52 -15.63 -1.86 -13.92
N GLY A 53 -16.16 -3.02 -14.29
CA GLY A 53 -17.26 -3.66 -13.58
C GLY A 53 -16.93 -3.88 -12.09
N ARG A 54 -17.96 -4.17 -11.28
CA ARG A 54 -17.75 -4.42 -9.85
C ARG A 54 -16.84 -5.63 -9.63
N GLY A 55 -15.86 -5.45 -8.75
CA GLY A 55 -14.98 -6.52 -8.29
C GLY A 55 -13.55 -6.38 -8.81
N ARG A 56 -12.66 -7.18 -8.22
CA ARG A 56 -11.28 -7.31 -8.66
C ARG A 56 -11.29 -7.99 -10.04
N PRO A 57 -10.56 -7.47 -11.04
CA PRO A 57 -10.33 -8.21 -12.28
C PRO A 57 -9.88 -9.63 -11.94
N GLN A 58 -10.53 -10.64 -12.51
CA GLN A 58 -10.03 -12.00 -12.40
C GLN A 58 -8.67 -12.04 -13.09
N VAL A 59 -7.62 -12.05 -12.28
CA VAL A 59 -6.28 -12.34 -12.74
C VAL A 59 -6.14 -13.85 -12.74
N ASN A 60 -5.93 -14.44 -13.90
CA ASN A 60 -5.36 -15.78 -13.96
C ASN A 60 -3.92 -15.65 -13.50
N ARG A 61 -3.68 -15.83 -12.19
CA ARG A 61 -2.32 -15.88 -11.65
C ARG A 61 -1.64 -17.12 -12.22
N PHE A 62 -0.73 -16.93 -13.16
CA PHE A 62 0.20 -17.96 -13.56
C PHE A 62 1.20 -18.18 -12.42
N ARG A 63 1.30 -19.41 -11.89
CA ARG A 63 2.25 -19.72 -10.82
C ARG A 63 3.67 -19.67 -11.37
N ASN A 64 4.54 -18.92 -10.70
CA ASN A 64 5.97 -18.85 -11.04
C ASN A 64 6.83 -19.58 -10.00
N GLU A 65 8.13 -19.67 -10.26
CA GLU A 65 9.09 -20.40 -9.42
C GLU A 65 9.15 -19.92 -7.96
N MET A 66 8.92 -18.62 -7.70
CA MET A 66 8.82 -18.12 -6.31
C MET A 66 7.59 -18.71 -5.57
N ASP A 67 6.49 -18.95 -6.28
CA ASP A 67 5.30 -19.57 -5.70
C ASP A 67 5.52 -21.05 -5.38
N MET A 68 6.47 -21.70 -6.07
CA MET A 68 6.91 -23.08 -5.77
C MET A 68 7.79 -23.12 -4.51
N MET A 69 8.56 -22.05 -4.25
CA MET A 69 9.34 -21.92 -3.02
C MET A 69 8.43 -21.80 -1.79
N ASP A 70 7.31 -21.09 -1.91
CA ASP A 70 6.29 -21.02 -0.86
C ASP A 70 5.69 -22.39 -0.54
N ASP A 71 5.38 -23.22 -1.56
CA ASP A 71 4.91 -24.60 -1.36
C ASP A 71 5.97 -25.46 -0.62
N TRP A 72 7.26 -25.30 -0.94
CA TRP A 72 8.35 -25.98 -0.22
C TRP A 72 8.50 -25.47 1.21
N LEU A 73 8.33 -24.17 1.44
CA LEU A 73 8.37 -23.56 2.77
C LEU A 73 7.19 -24.02 3.62
N GLU A 74 5.95 -24.04 3.08
CA GLU A 74 4.76 -24.59 3.74
C GLU A 74 4.88 -26.08 4.08
N ALA A 75 5.61 -26.86 3.28
CA ALA A 75 5.92 -28.24 3.59
C ALA A 75 6.88 -28.39 4.78
N GLN A 76 7.63 -27.35 5.15
CA GLN A 76 8.51 -27.41 6.31
C GLN A 76 7.69 -27.46 7.62
N PRO A 77 8.07 -28.33 8.57
CA PRO A 77 7.41 -28.42 9.87
C PRO A 77 7.36 -27.09 10.64
N SER A 78 8.37 -26.23 10.46
CA SER A 78 8.50 -24.91 11.10
C SER A 78 7.50 -23.87 10.57
N HIS A 79 7.02 -24.03 9.33
CA HIS A 79 6.09 -23.10 8.68
C HIS A 79 4.64 -23.59 8.70
N LYS A 80 4.38 -24.78 9.26
CA LYS A 80 3.02 -25.28 9.46
C LYS A 80 2.29 -24.29 10.35
N GLN A 81 1.24 -23.70 9.78
CA GLN A 81 0.43 -22.69 10.47
C GLN A 81 -0.01 -23.22 11.84
N SER A 82 0.43 -22.56 12.90
CA SER A 82 0.02 -22.87 14.26
C SER A 82 -1.31 -22.18 14.55
N CYS A 83 -2.11 -22.80 15.41
CA CYS A 83 -3.35 -22.21 15.86
C CYS A 83 -3.05 -20.95 16.69
N THR A 84 -3.50 -19.79 16.23
CA THR A 84 -3.27 -18.52 16.95
C THR A 84 -3.92 -18.42 18.33
N LEU A 85 -4.79 -19.37 18.72
CA LEU A 85 -5.38 -19.44 20.06
C LEU A 85 -4.58 -20.30 21.05
N CYS A 86 -4.03 -21.44 20.60
CA CYS A 86 -3.41 -22.41 21.51
C CYS A 86 -1.98 -22.81 21.10
N GLY A 87 -1.45 -22.28 20.00
CA GLY A 87 -0.14 -22.62 19.45
C GLY A 87 -0.02 -24.03 18.84
N GLY A 88 -1.08 -24.85 18.90
CA GLY A 88 -1.06 -26.21 18.37
C GLY A 88 -1.05 -26.26 16.84
N HIS A 89 -0.33 -27.22 16.27
CA HIS A 89 -0.28 -27.46 14.82
C HIS A 89 -1.44 -28.35 14.35
N GLY A 90 -1.69 -28.41 13.04
CA GLY A 90 -2.68 -29.32 12.43
C GLY A 90 -4.13 -28.84 12.50
N HIS A 91 -4.40 -27.68 13.10
CA HIS A 91 -5.70 -27.04 13.08
C HIS A 91 -5.55 -25.51 13.13
N ASN A 92 -6.56 -24.79 12.63
CA ASN A 92 -6.59 -23.34 12.71
C ASN A 92 -7.49 -22.86 13.87
N LYS A 93 -7.45 -21.56 14.18
CA LYS A 93 -8.29 -20.91 15.21
C LYS A 93 -9.79 -21.24 15.10
N ARG A 94 -10.30 -21.51 13.89
CA ARG A 94 -11.72 -21.88 13.69
C ARG A 94 -12.05 -23.29 14.18
N LYS A 95 -11.11 -24.22 14.08
CA LYS A 95 -11.27 -25.62 14.48
C LYS A 95 -10.61 -25.95 15.82
N CYS A 96 -10.19 -24.94 16.58
CA CYS A 96 -9.54 -25.13 17.87
C CYS A 96 -10.54 -25.53 18.94
N SER A 97 -10.24 -26.57 19.72
CA SER A 97 -11.07 -27.00 20.85
C SER A 97 -11.16 -25.95 21.97
N LYS A 98 -10.19 -25.01 22.04
CA LYS A 98 -10.17 -23.87 22.97
C LYS A 98 -11.01 -22.67 22.51
N ARG A 99 -11.70 -22.81 21.38
CA ARG A 99 -12.54 -21.76 20.81
C ARG A 99 -13.80 -21.57 21.66
N GLY A 100 -13.82 -20.51 22.46
CA GLY A 100 -14.93 -20.15 23.36
C GLY A 100 -14.49 -19.83 24.79
N GLU A 101 -13.27 -20.24 25.18
CA GLU A 101 -12.72 -19.92 26.50
C GLU A 101 -12.18 -18.47 26.57
N ALA A 102 -11.85 -17.86 25.42
CA ALA A 102 -11.25 -16.52 25.32
C ALA A 102 -12.26 -15.36 25.20
N SER A 103 -13.47 -15.52 25.73
CA SER A 103 -14.47 -14.44 25.80
C SER A 103 -15.10 -14.36 27.19
N SER A 104 -14.25 -14.14 28.20
CA SER A 104 -14.68 -13.53 29.45
C SER A 104 -13.49 -12.82 30.10
N SER A 105 -13.30 -11.54 29.79
CA SER A 105 -12.58 -10.59 30.64
C SER A 105 -12.88 -9.15 30.18
N VAL A 106 -13.91 -8.60 30.84
CA VAL A 106 -14.19 -7.20 31.26
C VAL A 106 -14.25 -6.04 30.22
N PRO A 107 -15.35 -5.25 30.21
CA PRO A 107 -15.36 -3.94 29.56
C PRO A 107 -14.62 -2.93 30.44
N ASN A 108 -13.71 -2.15 29.83
CA ASN A 108 -12.97 -1.12 30.56
C ASN A 108 -13.87 0.11 30.80
N MET A 109 -13.81 0.63 32.03
CA MET A 109 -14.36 1.93 32.45
C MET A 109 -13.55 3.09 31.88
#